data_AF-A0A9D3Y4M1-F1
#
_entry.id   AF-A0A9D3Y4M1-F1
#
_cell.length_a   1.000
_cell.length_b   1.000
_cell.length_c   1.000
_cell.angle_alpha   90.00
_cell.angle_beta   90.00
_cell.angle_gamma   90.00
#
_symmetry.space_group_name_H-M   'P 1'
#
loop_
_entity.id
_entity.type
_entity.pdbx_description
1 polymer ?
#
loop_
_entity_poly.entity_id
_entity_poly.type
_entity_poly.pdbx_seq_one_letter_code
_entity_poly.pdbx_strand_id
1 'polypeptide(L)'
;MDEDDHTISDEDEEEYEGKRKRKPPKKAAKRQKFTEVETEEIKTYFSEYLKSRICPRKQQVEDAKQKSRKKNGQIWKRSNNKIIKKISAMNHKKK
;
A
#
# COMPACT_ATOMS: atom_id res chain seq x y z
N MET A 1 -31.87 41.24 33.18
CA MET A 1 -32.18 40.05 34.00
C MET A 1 -31.72 38.87 33.18
N ASP A 2 -30.42 38.72 33.27
CA ASP A 2 -29.58 37.59 32.93
C ASP A 2 -30.04 36.35 33.70
N GLU A 3 -30.08 35.19 33.05
CA GLU A 3 -29.74 33.90 33.66
C GLU A 3 -29.17 32.98 32.56
N ASP A 4 -27.88 33.18 32.26
CA ASP A 4 -26.98 32.15 31.75
C ASP A 4 -26.70 31.15 32.88
N ASP A 5 -27.24 29.93 32.82
CA ASP A 5 -26.83 28.82 33.69
C ASP A 5 -25.90 27.87 32.91
N HIS A 6 -24.62 28.20 32.93
CA HIS A 6 -23.53 27.31 32.57
C HIS A 6 -23.10 26.51 33.80
N THR A 7 -23.62 25.31 33.94
CA THR A 7 -23.07 24.27 34.84
C THR A 7 -22.34 23.22 34.01
N ILE A 8 -21.11 23.55 33.61
CA ILE A 8 -20.09 22.57 33.22
C ILE A 8 -19.57 21.96 34.53
N SER A 9 -19.86 20.67 34.72
CA SER A 9 -19.33 19.89 35.85
C SER A 9 -17.92 19.44 35.48
N ASP A 10 -16.95 20.16 36.03
CA ASP A 10 -15.52 19.82 36.04
C ASP A 10 -15.30 18.87 37.23
N GLU A 11 -15.40 17.56 36.99
CA GLU A 11 -14.88 16.55 37.92
C GLU A 11 -13.51 16.10 37.40
N ASP A 12 -12.50 16.66 38.07
CA ASP A 12 -11.10 16.28 38.07
C ASP A 12 -10.91 14.89 38.70
N GLU A 13 -9.70 14.36 38.55
CA GLU A 13 -9.12 13.31 39.42
C GLU A 13 -9.48 11.83 39.13
N GLU A 14 -8.67 11.17 38.30
CA GLU A 14 -7.96 9.98 38.79
C GLU A 14 -6.70 9.66 37.96
N GLU A 15 -5.56 9.92 38.61
CA GLU A 15 -4.21 9.56 38.25
C GLU A 15 -4.05 8.03 38.15
N TYR A 16 -4.18 7.48 36.95
CA TYR A 16 -3.64 6.14 36.63
C TYR A 16 -2.40 6.30 35.74
N GLU A 17 -1.25 6.63 36.36
CA GLU A 17 0.06 6.31 35.77
C GLU A 17 0.27 4.78 35.77
N GLY A 18 -0.61 4.08 35.04
CA GLY A 18 -0.38 2.71 34.64
C GLY A 18 0.84 2.71 33.72
N LYS A 19 2.00 2.34 34.29
CA LYS A 19 3.27 2.11 33.58
C LYS A 19 2.96 1.56 32.19
N ARG A 20 3.07 2.41 31.15
CA ARG A 20 2.75 2.03 29.76
C ARG A 20 3.68 0.87 29.39
N LYS A 21 3.20 -0.37 29.51
CA LYS A 21 3.97 -1.57 29.13
C LYS A 21 4.41 -1.36 27.68
N ARG A 22 5.74 -1.33 27.44
CA ARG A 22 6.27 -1.19 26.08
C ARG A 22 5.72 -2.35 25.26
N LYS A 23 4.99 -2.05 24.19
CA LYS A 23 4.47 -3.09 23.29
C LYS A 23 5.67 -3.91 22.78
N PRO A 24 5.61 -5.25 22.85
CA PRO A 24 6.69 -6.06 22.32
C PRO A 24 6.91 -5.72 20.84
N PRO A 25 8.17 -5.75 20.35
CA PRO A 25 8.46 -5.42 18.96
C PRO A 25 7.67 -6.37 18.05
N LYS A 26 6.80 -5.81 17.22
CA LYS A 26 6.05 -6.58 16.22
C LYS A 26 7.06 -7.19 15.25
N LYS A 27 7.08 -8.52 15.14
CA LYS A 27 7.90 -9.22 14.14
C LYS A 27 7.54 -8.67 12.76
N ALA A 28 8.55 -8.23 12.00
CA ALA A 28 8.33 -7.72 10.66
C ALA A 28 7.72 -8.81 9.76
N ALA A 29 6.65 -8.48 9.04
CA ALA A 29 6.03 -9.41 8.10
C ALA A 29 7.04 -9.79 6.99
N LYS A 30 7.10 -11.09 6.64
CA LYS A 30 7.97 -11.57 5.56
C LYS A 30 7.63 -10.85 4.25
N ARG A 31 8.66 -10.35 3.54
CA ARG A 31 8.48 -9.67 2.25
C ARG A 31 7.99 -10.67 1.20
N GLN A 32 6.77 -10.50 0.71
CA GLN A 32 6.23 -11.31 -0.38
C GLN A 32 6.93 -10.97 -1.70
N LYS A 33 7.72 -11.90 -2.24
CA LYS A 33 8.37 -11.80 -3.55
C LYS A 33 7.33 -11.91 -4.68
N PHE A 34 7.63 -11.34 -5.84
CA PHE A 34 6.84 -11.57 -7.06
C PHE A 34 7.15 -12.97 -7.60
N THR A 35 6.11 -13.72 -7.97
CA THR A 35 6.26 -15.02 -8.65
C THR A 35 6.69 -14.80 -10.10
N GLU A 36 7.11 -15.88 -10.76
CA GLU A 36 7.45 -15.86 -12.18
C GLU A 36 6.23 -15.52 -13.03
N VAL A 37 5.08 -16.15 -12.74
CA VAL A 37 3.79 -15.87 -13.40
C VAL A 37 3.39 -14.40 -13.27
N GLU A 38 3.50 -13.81 -12.08
CA GLU A 38 3.23 -12.38 -11.91
C GLU A 38 4.21 -11.51 -12.70
N THR A 39 5.47 -11.94 -12.82
CA THR A 39 6.50 -11.19 -13.54
C THR A 39 6.27 -11.24 -15.05
N GLU A 40 5.89 -12.40 -15.60
CA GLU A 40 5.49 -12.55 -17.01
C GLU A 40 4.25 -11.71 -17.32
N GLU A 41 3.26 -11.73 -16.44
CA GLU A 41 2.05 -10.93 -16.60
C GLU A 41 2.36 -9.42 -16.64
N ILE A 42 3.27 -8.94 -15.78
CA ILE A 42 3.75 -7.56 -15.83
C ILE A 42 4.46 -7.27 -17.15
N LYS A 43 5.31 -8.18 -17.64
CA LYS A 43 6.00 -7.99 -18.93
C LYS A 43 5.01 -7.88 -20.08
N THR A 44 3.93 -8.66 -20.07
CA THR A 44 2.89 -8.63 -21.11
C THR A 44 2.11 -7.31 -21.10
N TYR A 45 1.58 -6.90 -19.95
CA TYR A 45 0.73 -5.70 -19.88
C TYR A 45 1.49 -4.38 -19.95
N PHE A 46 2.76 -4.36 -19.49
CA PHE A 46 3.57 -3.15 -19.43
C PHE A 46 4.75 -3.21 -20.41
N SER A 47 4.66 -4.01 -21.47
CA SER A 47 5.74 -4.18 -22.45
C SER A 47 6.22 -2.84 -23.04
N GLU A 48 5.31 -1.92 -23.34
CA GLU A 48 5.62 -0.58 -23.85
C GLU A 48 6.40 0.28 -22.83
N TYR A 49 6.02 0.20 -21.55
CA TYR A 49 6.69 0.92 -20.45
C TYR A 49 8.08 0.35 -20.19
N LEU A 50 8.24 -0.97 -20.28
CA LEU A 50 9.54 -1.63 -20.14
C LEU A 50 10.47 -1.31 -21.32
N LYS A 51 9.94 -1.25 -22.55
CA LYS A 51 10.70 -0.85 -23.74
C LYS A 51 11.16 0.61 -23.68
N SER A 52 10.24 1.51 -23.33
CA SER A 52 10.52 2.96 -23.19
C SER A 52 11.29 3.32 -21.92
N ARG A 53 11.45 2.37 -20.99
CA ARG A 53 12.02 2.58 -19.65
C ARG A 53 11.28 3.62 -18.81
N ILE A 54 10.02 3.89 -19.13
CA ILE A 54 9.15 4.79 -18.38
C ILE A 54 8.39 4.01 -17.31
N CYS A 55 8.10 4.65 -16.17
CA CYS A 55 7.28 4.05 -15.12
C CYS A 55 5.81 4.42 -15.32
N PRO A 56 4.86 3.47 -15.27
CA PRO A 56 3.45 3.77 -15.43
C PRO A 56 2.89 4.55 -14.24
N ARG A 57 1.90 5.40 -14.51
CA ARG A 57 1.08 6.11 -13.51
C ARG A 57 0.07 5.16 -12.88
N LYS A 58 -0.50 5.59 -11.76
CA LYS A 58 -1.50 4.82 -10.98
C LYS A 58 -2.67 4.34 -11.85
N GLN A 59 -3.24 5.21 -12.69
CA GLN A 59 -4.39 4.88 -13.55
C GLN A 59 -4.08 3.72 -14.51
N GLN A 60 -2.93 3.77 -15.17
CA GLN A 60 -2.49 2.74 -16.11
C GLN A 60 -2.32 1.37 -15.42
N VAL A 61 -1.88 1.39 -14.15
CA VAL A 61 -1.78 0.17 -13.34
C VAL A 61 -3.16 -0.36 -12.96
N GLU A 62 -4.13 0.51 -12.65
CA GLU A 62 -5.50 0.10 -12.36
C GLU A 62 -6.16 -0.53 -13.58
N ASP A 63 -5.99 0.06 -14.77
CA ASP A 63 -6.52 -0.50 -16.02
C ASP A 63 -5.91 -1.89 -16.30
N ALA A 64 -4.61 -2.05 -16.11
CA ALA A 64 -3.93 -3.34 -16.24
C ALA A 64 -4.42 -4.36 -15.21
N LYS A 65 -4.69 -3.94 -13.97
CA LYS A 65 -5.26 -4.81 -12.92
C LYS A 65 -6.69 -5.23 -13.26
N GLN A 66 -7.51 -4.36 -13.85
CA GLN A 66 -8.84 -4.72 -14.31
C GLN A 66 -8.77 -5.77 -15.43
N LYS A 67 -7.85 -5.59 -16.40
CA LYS A 67 -7.60 -6.60 -17.46
C LYS A 67 -7.12 -7.92 -16.88
N SER A 68 -6.17 -7.88 -15.94
CA SER A 68 -5.67 -9.06 -15.22
C SER A 68 -6.80 -9.80 -14.48
N ARG A 69 -7.67 -9.07 -13.76
CA ARG A 69 -8.80 -9.66 -13.04
C ARG A 69 -9.75 -10.41 -13.99
N LYS A 70 -10.04 -9.85 -15.16
CA LYS A 70 -10.89 -10.49 -16.18
C LYS A 70 -10.27 -11.76 -16.76
N LYS A 71 -8.94 -11.82 -16.85
CA LYS A 71 -8.20 -12.98 -17.37
C LYS A 71 -7.73 -13.96 -16.28
N ASN A 72 -8.27 -13.89 -15.07
CA ASN A 72 -7.84 -14.70 -13.92
C ASN A 72 -6.33 -14.61 -13.62
N GLY A 73 -5.73 -13.45 -13.87
CA GLY A 73 -4.34 -13.18 -13.56
C GLY A 73 -4.05 -13.05 -12.07
N GLN A 74 -2.81 -12.71 -11.73
CA GLN A 74 -2.36 -12.58 -10.34
C GLN A 74 -1.98 -11.14 -9.96
N ILE A 75 -1.61 -10.29 -10.92
CA ILE A 75 -1.18 -8.91 -10.61
C ILE A 75 -2.30 -8.07 -9.98
N TRP A 76 -3.58 -8.37 -10.25
CA TRP A 76 -4.71 -7.65 -9.64
C TRP A 76 -4.77 -7.78 -8.10
N LYS A 77 -4.19 -8.84 -7.54
CA LYS A 77 -4.10 -9.06 -6.08
C LYS A 77 -3.05 -8.18 -5.41
N ARG A 78 -2.12 -7.60 -6.17
CA ARG A 78 -1.06 -6.73 -5.65
C ARG A 78 -1.52 -5.28 -5.54
N SER A 79 -0.95 -4.55 -4.60
CA SER A 79 -1.14 -3.10 -4.54
C SER A 79 -0.40 -2.39 -5.68
N ASN A 80 -0.96 -1.28 -6.15
CA ASN A 80 -0.44 -0.56 -7.31
C ASN A 80 1.03 -0.14 -7.10
N ASN A 81 1.36 0.33 -5.89
CA ASN A 81 2.73 0.70 -5.51
C ASN A 81 3.73 -0.46 -5.63
N LYS A 82 3.32 -1.72 -5.37
CA LYS A 82 4.21 -2.87 -5.52
C LYS A 82 4.49 -3.17 -7.00
N ILE A 83 3.50 -3.01 -7.85
CA ILE A 83 3.63 -3.19 -9.31
C ILE A 83 4.54 -2.10 -9.88
N ILE A 84 4.30 -0.83 -9.54
CA ILE A 84 5.13 0.31 -9.99
C ILE A 84 6.59 0.11 -9.57
N LYS A 85 6.84 -0.23 -8.29
CA LYS A 85 8.20 -0.51 -7.80
C LYS A 85 8.86 -1.68 -8.53
N LYS A 86 8.08 -2.72 -8.88
CA LYS A 86 8.59 -3.86 -9.65
C LYS A 86 8.97 -3.45 -11.07
N ILE A 87 8.16 -2.64 -11.75
CA ILE A 87 8.44 -2.12 -13.10
C ILE A 87 9.67 -1.20 -13.08
N SER A 88 9.74 -0.27 -12.13
CA SER A 88 10.94 0.58 -11.93
C SER A 88 12.19 -0.29 -11.70
N ALA A 89 12.11 -1.31 -10.83
CA ALA A 89 13.24 -2.22 -10.62
C ALA A 89 13.63 -3.01 -11.89
N MET A 90 12.68 -3.37 -12.76
CA MET A 90 12.97 -3.96 -14.06
C MET A 90 13.67 -2.97 -15.00
N ASN A 91 13.25 -1.71 -15.01
CA ASN A 91 13.86 -0.65 -15.83
C ASN A 91 15.30 -0.35 -15.42
N HIS A 92 15.62 -0.45 -14.12
CA HIS A 92 16.97 -0.17 -13.60
C HIS A 92 17.93 -1.37 -13.62
N LYS A 93 17.45 -2.58 -13.93
CA LYS A 93 18.33 -3.76 -14.00
C LYS A 93 19.21 -3.64 -15.25
N LYS A 94 20.45 -3.15 -15.06
CA LYS A 94 21.48 -3.06 -16.12
C LYS A 94 21.66 -4.43 -16.79
N LYS A 95 21.87 -4.41 -18.12
CA LYS A 95 22.31 -5.56 -18.91
C LYS A 95 23.62 -6.12 -18.35
#